data_AF-A0A2A9FRV2-F1
#
_entry.id   AF-A0A2A9FRV2-F1
#
_cell.length_a   1.000
_cell.length_b   1.000
_cell.length_c   1.000
_cell.angle_alpha   90.00
_cell.angle_beta   90.00
_cell.angle_gamma   90.00
#
_symmetry.space_group_name_H-M   'P 1'
#
loop_
_entity.id
_entity.type
_entity.pdbx_description
1 polymer ?
#
loop_
_entity_poly.entity_id
_entity_poly.type
_entity_poly.pdbx_seq_one_letter_code
_entity_poly.pdbx_strand_id
1 'polypeptide(L)'
;MSNLIVACVGDTHVCPVRGHGSSPIIANGATPEEIDASKRHAEGQSDFRPKVTVEAGMFFDGTGNSRDNSGAFERKVDEGLTAQAARATSEEACSAEISQLMEGSYLNAETNVLKLHTLYQPFSTDTLTVENHRIRVYASGAGTKSGKEDDAWAMGTGMGERGILAKIRSGCDDVASRIDRATSEPIDELILDVFGFSRGAAAARHFVNEVWDGAGGGR
;
A
#
# COMPACT_ATOMS: atom_id res chain seq x y z
N MET A 1 9.47 33.44 36.60
CA MET A 1 8.75 34.60 36.03
C MET A 1 9.57 35.10 34.84
N SER A 2 8.85 35.42 33.77
CA SER A 2 9.25 35.92 32.44
C SER A 2 10.31 37.04 32.47
N ASN A 3 11.14 37.29 31.45
CA ASN A 3 10.77 37.63 30.07
C ASN A 3 11.91 37.41 29.05
N LEU A 4 11.45 37.04 27.86
CA LEU A 4 11.99 37.11 26.49
C LEU A 4 12.40 38.58 26.12
N ILE A 5 13.39 38.91 25.26
CA ILE A 5 13.23 39.16 23.79
C ILE A 5 14.52 39.80 23.19
N VAL A 6 15.02 39.22 22.07
CA VAL A 6 15.56 39.82 20.79
C VAL A 6 16.87 40.62 20.83
N ALA A 7 17.76 40.62 19.82
CA ALA A 7 18.04 39.77 18.66
C ALA A 7 19.36 40.27 18.05
N CYS A 8 20.08 39.41 17.33
CA CYS A 8 20.97 39.83 16.24
C CYS A 8 20.54 39.09 14.98
N VAL A 9 20.08 39.87 13.99
CA VAL A 9 19.91 39.49 12.59
C VAL A 9 21.24 39.78 11.88
N GLY A 10 21.70 38.84 11.06
CA GLY A 10 22.96 38.94 10.31
C GLY A 10 23.22 37.72 9.44
N ASP A 11 22.32 37.50 8.49
CA ASP A 11 22.39 36.77 7.21
C ASP A 11 23.62 35.89 6.90
N THR A 12 23.40 34.57 6.91
CA THR A 12 23.47 33.67 5.73
C THR A 12 23.10 32.25 6.18
N HIS A 13 21.84 32.08 6.58
CA HIS A 13 21.23 30.75 6.66
C HIS A 13 20.96 30.27 5.23
N VAL A 14 21.82 29.40 4.72
CA VAL A 14 21.48 28.59 3.55
C VAL A 14 20.59 27.46 4.05
N CYS A 15 19.28 27.62 3.82
CA CYS A 15 18.33 26.51 3.87
C CYS A 15 18.79 25.44 2.86
N PRO A 16 18.86 24.15 3.21
CA PRO A 16 19.13 23.12 2.23
C PRO A 16 17.90 23.00 1.31
N VAL A 17 18.05 23.49 0.07
CA VAL A 17 17.09 23.25 -1.00
C VAL A 17 17.27 21.81 -1.47
N ARG A 18 16.19 21.01 -1.46
CA ARG A 18 16.18 19.65 -2.03
C ARG A 18 16.72 19.69 -3.46
N GLY A 19 17.76 18.91 -3.75
CA GLY A 19 18.25 18.67 -5.12
C GLY A 19 19.50 19.44 -5.58
N HIS A 20 20.19 20.17 -4.70
CA HIS A 20 21.54 20.67 -5.00
C HIS A 20 22.54 20.05 -4.03
N GLY A 21 23.38 19.15 -4.55
CA GLY A 21 24.55 18.69 -3.83
C GLY A 21 25.38 19.90 -3.43
N SER A 22 25.56 20.09 -2.13
CA SER A 22 26.41 21.11 -1.53
C SER A 22 27.84 20.86 -1.98
N SER A 23 28.22 21.33 -3.17
CA SER A 23 29.62 21.38 -3.56
C SER A 23 30.33 22.25 -2.53
N PRO A 24 31.44 21.80 -1.93
CA PRO A 24 32.14 22.60 -0.95
C PRO A 24 32.55 23.92 -1.61
N ILE A 25 32.15 25.04 -1.00
CA ILE A 25 32.64 26.36 -1.40
C ILE A 25 34.12 26.40 -1.00
N ILE A 26 35.00 26.01 -1.92
CA ILE A 26 36.44 26.15 -1.72
C ILE A 26 36.77 27.63 -1.88
N ALA A 27 37.10 28.31 -0.77
CA ALA A 27 37.65 29.65 -0.83
C ALA A 27 38.94 29.65 -1.65
N ASN A 28 39.07 30.58 -2.60
CA ASN A 28 40.31 30.77 -3.36
C ASN A 28 41.47 31.05 -2.38
N GLY A 29 42.34 30.06 -2.17
CA GLY A 29 43.45 30.13 -1.22
C GLY A 29 43.50 29.01 -0.17
N ALA A 30 42.58 28.05 -0.19
CA ALA A 30 42.62 26.90 0.72
C ALA A 30 43.90 26.07 0.55
N THR A 31 44.56 25.79 1.66
CA THR A 31 45.75 24.94 1.72
C THR A 31 45.38 23.48 1.44
N PRO A 32 46.33 22.64 0.97
CA PRO A 32 46.09 21.21 0.76
C PRO A 32 45.57 20.49 2.01
N GLU A 33 45.99 20.91 3.21
CA GLU A 33 45.49 20.37 4.48
C GLU A 33 44.04 20.76 4.77
N GLU A 34 43.62 21.99 4.44
CA GLU A 34 42.22 22.42 4.61
C GLU A 34 41.28 21.70 3.64
N ILE A 35 41.76 21.42 2.42
CA ILE A 35 41.02 20.62 1.42
C ILE A 35 40.89 19.18 1.91
N ASP A 36 41.96 18.59 2.45
CA ASP A 36 41.94 17.22 2.98
C ASP A 36 41.12 17.11 4.27
N ALA A 37 41.18 18.10 5.15
CA ALA A 37 40.32 18.19 6.32
C ALA A 37 38.84 18.35 5.93
N SER A 38 38.53 19.16 4.91
CA SER A 38 37.17 19.31 4.38
C SER A 38 36.65 18.01 3.76
N LYS A 39 37.51 17.26 3.04
CA LYS A 39 37.18 15.93 2.52
C LYS A 39 36.93 14.93 3.65
N ARG A 40 37.81 14.86 4.66
CA ARG A 40 37.63 14.01 5.84
C ARG A 40 36.38 14.37 6.65
N HIS A 41 36.02 15.65 6.72
CA HIS A 41 34.77 16.11 7.34
C HIS A 41 33.53 15.74 6.52
N ALA A 42 33.60 15.80 5.18
CA ALA A 42 32.52 15.38 4.30
C ALA A 42 32.36 13.85 4.27
N GLU A 43 33.45 13.08 4.30
CA GLU A 43 33.46 11.62 4.39
C GLU A 43 32.96 11.11 5.75
N GLY A 44 33.02 11.94 6.80
CA GLY A 44 32.52 11.65 8.14
C GLY A 44 31.10 12.15 8.43
N GLN A 45 30.47 12.88 7.50
CA GLN A 45 29.04 13.19 7.61
C GLN A 45 28.26 11.93 7.24
N SER A 46 27.69 11.27 8.26
CA SER A 46 26.61 10.30 8.04
C SER A 46 25.59 10.97 7.14
N ASP A 47 25.26 10.33 6.02
CA ASP A 47 24.20 10.75 5.12
C ASP A 47 22.93 10.95 5.96
N PHE A 48 22.61 12.21 6.27
CA PHE A 48 21.50 12.56 7.16
C PHE A 48 20.20 12.35 6.38
N ARG A 49 19.87 11.08 6.17
CA ARG A 49 18.62 10.64 5.58
C ARG A 49 17.64 10.25 6.69
N PRO A 50 16.34 10.50 6.51
CA PRO A 50 15.35 10.08 7.50
C PRO A 50 15.39 8.55 7.64
N LYS A 51 15.13 8.03 8.84
CA LYS A 51 14.86 6.61 9.01
C LYS A 51 13.54 6.29 8.31
N VAL A 52 13.56 5.38 7.35
CA VAL A 52 12.40 5.02 6.53
C VAL A 52 11.76 3.72 7.03
N THR A 53 10.51 3.80 7.48
CA THR A 53 9.71 2.63 7.85
C THR A 53 8.47 2.52 6.96
N VAL A 54 8.24 1.34 6.41
CA VAL A 54 7.04 1.01 5.62
C VAL A 54 6.22 -0.06 6.32
N GLU A 55 4.97 0.24 6.64
CA GLU A 55 3.96 -0.70 7.10
C GLU A 55 3.07 -1.11 5.91
N ALA A 56 3.17 -2.35 5.44
CA ALA A 56 2.38 -2.85 4.33
C ALA A 56 1.35 -3.89 4.78
N GLY A 57 0.07 -3.51 4.71
CA GLY A 57 -1.05 -4.40 4.96
C GLY A 57 -1.40 -5.25 3.73
N MET A 58 -1.33 -6.57 3.86
CA MET A 58 -1.66 -7.56 2.83
C MET A 58 -2.95 -8.30 3.18
N PHE A 59 -3.97 -8.18 2.33
CA PHE A 59 -5.33 -8.67 2.61
C PHE A 59 -5.75 -9.73 1.59
N PHE A 60 -5.67 -11.01 1.96
CA PHE A 60 -6.00 -12.15 1.09
C PHE A 60 -7.42 -12.66 1.32
N ASP A 61 -8.34 -12.42 0.39
CA ASP A 61 -9.73 -12.81 0.57
C ASP A 61 -10.02 -14.28 0.22
N GLY A 62 -11.15 -14.79 0.69
CA GLY A 62 -11.65 -16.12 0.36
C GLY A 62 -12.14 -16.20 -1.08
N THR A 63 -12.02 -17.38 -1.69
CA THR A 63 -12.49 -17.67 -3.06
C THR A 63 -13.94 -17.30 -3.27
N GLY A 64 -14.25 -16.79 -4.45
CA GLY A 64 -15.58 -16.28 -4.76
C GLY A 64 -15.80 -14.85 -4.23
N ASN A 65 -14.83 -14.22 -3.58
CA ASN A 65 -14.93 -12.82 -3.15
C ASN A 65 -13.98 -11.91 -3.94
N SER A 66 -14.51 -10.78 -4.35
CA SER A 66 -13.78 -9.63 -4.89
C SER A 66 -14.40 -8.37 -4.30
N ARG A 67 -13.57 -7.34 -4.15
CA ARG A 67 -14.02 -6.02 -3.69
C ARG A 67 -15.21 -5.47 -4.49
N ASP A 68 -15.29 -5.79 -5.78
CA ASP A 68 -16.28 -5.21 -6.68
C ASP A 68 -17.55 -6.04 -6.83
N ASN A 69 -17.54 -7.33 -6.45
CA ASN A 69 -18.71 -8.20 -6.52
C ASN A 69 -19.38 -8.41 -5.15
N SER A 70 -18.61 -8.43 -4.05
CA SER A 70 -19.16 -8.57 -2.70
C SER A 70 -20.00 -7.33 -2.31
N GLY A 71 -21.24 -7.55 -1.87
CA GLY A 71 -22.19 -6.48 -1.53
C GLY A 71 -22.70 -5.67 -2.73
N ALA A 72 -22.38 -6.05 -3.97
CA ALA A 72 -22.94 -5.39 -5.17
C ALA A 72 -24.44 -5.67 -5.31
N PHE A 73 -24.89 -6.89 -4.98
CA PHE A 73 -26.32 -7.23 -4.95
C PHE A 73 -27.08 -6.38 -3.91
N GLU A 74 -26.59 -6.31 -2.67
CA GLU A 74 -27.23 -5.53 -1.60
C GLU A 74 -27.29 -4.03 -1.93
N ARG A 75 -26.20 -3.44 -2.46
CA ARG A 75 -26.20 -2.04 -2.91
C ARG A 75 -27.18 -1.78 -4.05
N LYS A 76 -27.23 -2.67 -5.04
CA LYS A 76 -28.14 -2.53 -6.19
C LYS A 76 -29.60 -2.70 -5.78
N VAL A 77 -29.88 -3.60 -4.84
CA VAL A 77 -31.20 -3.72 -4.22
C VAL A 77 -31.57 -2.43 -3.50
N ASP A 78 -30.67 -1.87 -2.68
CA ASP A 78 -30.93 -0.63 -1.93
C ASP A 78 -31.07 0.61 -2.82
N GLU A 79 -30.20 0.74 -3.84
CA GLU A 79 -30.29 1.77 -4.89
C GLU A 79 -31.62 1.67 -5.63
N GLY A 80 -32.02 0.45 -6.00
CA GLY A 80 -33.28 0.16 -6.67
C GLY A 80 -34.49 0.51 -5.82
N LEU A 81 -34.50 0.12 -4.54
CA LEU A 81 -35.56 0.49 -3.59
C LEU A 81 -35.62 2.01 -3.37
N THR A 82 -34.48 2.67 -3.25
CA THR A 82 -34.39 4.13 -3.06
C THR A 82 -34.91 4.87 -4.29
N ALA A 83 -34.51 4.44 -5.49
CA ALA A 83 -34.98 5.02 -6.75
C ALA A 83 -36.49 4.78 -6.97
N GLN A 84 -37.00 3.61 -6.58
CA GLN A 84 -38.44 3.31 -6.61
C GLN A 84 -39.21 4.20 -5.62
N ALA A 85 -38.71 4.36 -4.39
CA ALA A 85 -39.29 5.26 -3.38
C ALA A 85 -39.30 6.73 -3.86
N ALA A 86 -38.29 7.13 -4.64
CA ALA A 86 -38.20 8.43 -5.28
C ALA A 86 -39.01 8.55 -6.59
N ARG A 87 -39.70 7.49 -7.05
CA ARG A 87 -40.39 7.38 -8.35
C ARG A 87 -39.48 7.64 -9.57
N ALA A 88 -38.17 7.41 -9.41
CA ALA A 88 -37.17 7.58 -10.46
C ALA A 88 -37.06 6.33 -11.36
N THR A 89 -37.51 5.16 -10.89
CA THR A 89 -37.47 3.88 -11.61
C THR A 89 -38.72 3.05 -11.33
N SER A 90 -39.07 2.13 -12.23
CA SER A 90 -40.16 1.17 -12.01
C SER A 90 -39.66 -0.11 -11.31
N GLU A 91 -40.58 -0.82 -10.67
CA GLU A 91 -40.31 -2.10 -10.00
C GLU A 91 -39.81 -3.17 -10.98
N GLU A 92 -40.31 -3.16 -12.22
CA GLU A 92 -39.86 -4.08 -13.27
C GLU A 92 -38.41 -3.77 -13.72
N ALA A 93 -38.05 -2.49 -13.83
CA ALA A 93 -36.68 -2.10 -14.20
C ALA A 93 -35.68 -2.45 -13.09
N CYS A 94 -36.05 -2.20 -11.83
CA CYS A 94 -35.28 -2.56 -10.65
C CYS A 94 -35.08 -4.09 -10.55
N SER A 95 -36.17 -4.86 -10.66
CA SER A 95 -36.10 -6.33 -10.59
C SER A 95 -35.34 -6.96 -11.77
N ALA A 96 -35.43 -6.39 -12.97
CA ALA A 96 -34.65 -6.85 -14.13
C ALA A 96 -33.14 -6.63 -13.94
N GLU A 97 -32.72 -5.47 -13.41
CA GLU A 97 -31.30 -5.22 -13.08
C GLU A 97 -30.79 -6.12 -11.95
N ILE A 98 -31.59 -6.31 -10.90
CA ILE A 98 -31.23 -7.19 -9.77
C ILE A 98 -31.10 -8.64 -10.25
N SER A 99 -31.99 -9.11 -11.12
CA SER A 99 -31.96 -10.47 -11.66
C SER A 99 -30.68 -10.76 -12.46
N GLN A 100 -30.10 -9.76 -13.13
CA GLN A 100 -28.82 -9.88 -13.83
C GLN A 100 -27.62 -10.01 -12.88
N LEU A 101 -27.79 -9.68 -11.59
CA LEU A 101 -26.77 -9.77 -10.54
C LEU A 101 -26.90 -11.05 -9.70
N MET A 102 -27.90 -11.90 -9.97
CA MET A 102 -28.20 -13.12 -9.20
C MET A 102 -27.30 -14.32 -9.53
N GLU A 103 -26.08 -14.10 -10.04
CA GLU A 103 -25.15 -15.17 -10.40
C GLU A 103 -23.78 -15.00 -9.72
N GLY A 104 -23.23 -16.12 -9.22
CA GLY A 104 -21.83 -16.21 -8.76
C GLY A 104 -21.50 -15.38 -7.51
N SER A 105 -20.33 -14.76 -7.54
CA SER A 105 -19.71 -14.00 -6.45
C SER A 105 -20.46 -12.75 -5.97
N TYR A 106 -21.51 -12.32 -6.70
CA TYR A 106 -22.32 -11.13 -6.40
C TYR A 106 -23.28 -11.30 -5.20
N LEU A 107 -23.57 -12.54 -4.81
CA LEU A 107 -24.40 -12.89 -3.65
C LEU A 107 -23.60 -12.92 -2.33
N ASN A 108 -22.28 -12.78 -2.38
CA ASN A 108 -21.46 -12.83 -1.17
C ASN A 108 -21.50 -11.49 -0.44
N ALA A 109 -21.81 -11.54 0.85
CA ALA A 109 -21.67 -10.40 1.75
C ALA A 109 -20.19 -9.97 1.88
N GLU A 110 -19.94 -8.70 2.22
CA GLU A 110 -18.59 -8.21 2.45
C GLU A 110 -17.84 -9.04 3.50
N THR A 111 -16.66 -9.54 3.12
CA THR A 111 -15.82 -10.34 4.02
C THR A 111 -15.17 -9.47 5.09
N ASN A 112 -14.79 -10.07 6.21
CA ASN A 112 -14.01 -9.37 7.23
C ASN A 112 -12.64 -8.90 6.69
N VAL A 113 -12.10 -9.56 5.66
CA VAL A 113 -10.86 -9.12 4.99
C VAL A 113 -11.08 -7.80 4.27
N LEU A 114 -12.18 -7.65 3.54
CA LEU A 114 -12.53 -6.39 2.89
C LEU A 114 -12.82 -5.27 3.90
N LYS A 115 -13.53 -5.58 5.00
CA LYS A 115 -13.79 -4.63 6.09
C LYS A 115 -12.50 -4.16 6.75
N LEU A 116 -11.61 -5.08 7.12
CA LEU A 116 -10.30 -4.77 7.69
C LEU A 116 -9.46 -3.95 6.71
N HIS A 117 -9.42 -4.33 5.43
CA HIS A 117 -8.73 -3.56 4.40
C HIS A 117 -9.25 -2.12 4.35
N THR A 118 -10.57 -1.91 4.38
CA THR A 118 -11.20 -0.58 4.38
C THR A 118 -10.85 0.24 5.63
N LEU A 119 -10.85 -0.39 6.81
CA LEU A 119 -10.50 0.23 8.09
C LEU A 119 -9.01 0.48 8.26
N TYR A 120 -8.15 -0.23 7.52
CA TYR A 120 -6.70 -0.05 7.55
C TYR A 120 -6.33 1.25 6.84
N GLN A 121 -6.30 2.37 7.57
CA GLN A 121 -6.12 3.71 7.00
C GLN A 121 -4.66 3.93 6.55
N PRO A 122 -4.41 4.23 5.27
CA PRO A 122 -3.08 4.65 4.81
C PRO A 122 -2.69 5.98 5.46
N PHE A 123 -1.40 6.12 5.78
CA PHE A 123 -0.84 7.39 6.23
C PHE A 123 0.58 7.55 5.69
N SER A 124 1.07 8.78 5.68
CA SER A 124 2.46 9.08 5.38
C SER A 124 2.95 10.19 6.32
N THR A 125 4.21 10.14 6.71
CA THR A 125 4.89 11.17 7.49
C THR A 125 6.26 11.35 6.88
N ASP A 126 6.62 12.60 6.57
CA ASP A 126 7.93 12.98 6.02
C ASP A 126 8.49 14.10 6.91
N THR A 127 9.56 13.79 7.64
CA THR A 127 10.29 14.74 8.49
C THR A 127 11.78 14.60 8.23
N LEU A 128 12.59 15.53 8.76
CA LEU A 128 14.05 15.49 8.59
C LEU A 128 14.72 14.24 9.16
N THR A 129 14.08 13.53 10.09
CA THR A 129 14.68 12.39 10.80
C THR A 129 13.92 11.08 10.62
N VAL A 130 12.64 11.14 10.23
CA VAL A 130 11.76 9.97 10.12
C VAL A 130 10.84 10.12 8.92
N GLU A 131 10.72 9.04 8.16
CA GLU A 131 9.79 8.88 7.07
C GLU A 131 8.99 7.58 7.28
N ASN A 132 7.68 7.68 7.48
CA ASN A 132 6.82 6.53 7.74
C ASN A 132 5.72 6.46 6.69
N HIS A 133 5.48 5.27 6.16
CA HIS A 133 4.40 5.03 5.21
C HIS A 133 3.58 3.82 5.61
N ARG A 134 2.26 3.96 5.68
CA ARG A 134 1.33 2.83 5.77
C ARG A 134 0.59 2.67 4.47
N ILE A 135 0.76 1.52 3.84
CA ILE A 135 0.12 1.13 2.59
C ILE A 135 -0.72 -0.12 2.78
N ARG A 136 -1.67 -0.35 1.88
CA ARG A 136 -2.53 -1.54 1.89
C ARG A 136 -2.73 -2.09 0.49
N VAL A 137 -2.76 -3.42 0.38
CA VAL A 137 -3.03 -4.15 -0.87
C VAL A 137 -4.08 -5.21 -0.59
N TYR A 138 -5.10 -5.26 -1.44
CA TYR A 138 -6.16 -6.26 -1.38
C TYR A 138 -6.00 -7.26 -2.52
N ALA A 139 -5.81 -8.53 -2.16
CA ALA A 139 -5.81 -9.65 -3.09
C ALA A 139 -7.18 -10.33 -3.06
N SER A 140 -7.91 -10.22 -4.17
CA SER A 140 -9.17 -10.93 -4.37
C SER A 140 -8.98 -12.45 -4.26
N GLY A 141 -10.03 -13.13 -3.83
CA GLY A 141 -10.02 -14.58 -3.70
C GLY A 141 -9.68 -15.30 -5.01
N ALA A 142 -9.14 -16.51 -4.90
CA ALA A 142 -8.95 -17.37 -6.07
C ALA A 142 -10.30 -17.57 -6.78
N GLY A 143 -10.32 -17.66 -8.11
CA GLY A 143 -11.55 -17.85 -8.87
C GLY A 143 -12.33 -16.59 -9.26
N THR A 144 -12.03 -15.42 -8.67
CA THR A 144 -12.68 -14.15 -9.02
C THR A 144 -11.75 -13.19 -9.73
N LYS A 145 -12.34 -12.32 -10.56
CA LYS A 145 -11.70 -11.13 -11.12
C LYS A 145 -12.69 -9.96 -11.00
N SER A 146 -12.22 -8.84 -10.47
CA SER A 146 -12.96 -7.58 -10.48
C SER A 146 -13.55 -7.30 -11.87
N GLY A 147 -14.87 -7.29 -11.96
CA GLY A 147 -15.62 -6.95 -13.18
C GLY A 147 -15.53 -7.95 -14.35
N LYS A 148 -15.17 -9.23 -14.12
CA LYS A 148 -15.19 -10.28 -15.17
C LYS A 148 -15.77 -11.60 -14.63
N GLU A 149 -16.29 -12.42 -15.55
CA GLU A 149 -16.90 -13.74 -15.25
C GLU A 149 -15.96 -14.64 -14.41
N ASP A 150 -16.56 -15.35 -13.45
CA ASP A 150 -15.89 -16.24 -12.52
C ASP A 150 -15.36 -17.51 -13.23
N ASP A 151 -14.15 -17.97 -12.86
CA ASP A 151 -13.55 -19.17 -13.45
C ASP A 151 -13.67 -20.37 -12.49
N ALA A 152 -14.59 -21.27 -12.82
CA ALA A 152 -14.87 -22.51 -12.09
C ALA A 152 -13.65 -23.44 -11.97
N TRP A 153 -12.70 -23.41 -12.91
CA TRP A 153 -11.52 -24.28 -12.89
C TRP A 153 -10.48 -23.84 -11.86
N ALA A 154 -10.25 -22.53 -11.76
CA ALA A 154 -9.38 -21.93 -10.76
C ALA A 154 -9.98 -22.01 -9.33
N MET A 155 -11.31 -21.97 -9.21
CA MET A 155 -12.03 -22.14 -7.95
C MET A 155 -11.78 -23.51 -7.31
N GLY A 156 -11.66 -24.58 -8.12
CA GLY A 156 -11.53 -25.96 -7.64
C GLY A 156 -10.10 -26.42 -7.39
N THR A 157 -9.15 -25.96 -8.22
CA THR A 157 -7.77 -26.51 -8.22
C THR A 157 -6.73 -25.59 -7.58
N GLY A 158 -7.00 -24.29 -7.47
CA GLY A 158 -6.03 -23.30 -6.98
C GLY A 158 -4.81 -23.09 -7.88
N MET A 159 -4.78 -23.69 -9.08
CA MET A 159 -3.69 -23.63 -10.06
C MET A 159 -4.05 -22.72 -11.26
N GLY A 160 -3.02 -22.22 -11.96
CA GLY A 160 -3.15 -21.34 -13.13
C GLY A 160 -3.00 -19.84 -12.82
N GLU A 161 -3.18 -18.98 -13.83
CA GLU A 161 -3.08 -17.51 -13.72
C GLU A 161 -4.04 -16.89 -12.67
N ARG A 162 -5.05 -17.66 -12.24
CA ARG A 162 -6.06 -17.27 -11.24
C ARG A 162 -5.90 -18.00 -9.90
N GLY A 163 -4.81 -18.76 -9.76
CA GLY A 163 -4.46 -19.51 -8.56
C GLY A 163 -3.87 -18.65 -7.45
N ILE A 164 -3.68 -19.27 -6.28
CA ILE A 164 -3.20 -18.59 -5.05
C ILE A 164 -1.82 -17.95 -5.26
N LEU A 165 -0.91 -18.62 -5.97
CA LEU A 165 0.45 -18.12 -6.23
C LEU A 165 0.47 -16.87 -7.11
N ALA A 166 -0.39 -16.81 -8.13
CA ALA A 166 -0.48 -15.65 -9.01
C ALA A 166 -1.01 -14.42 -8.26
N LYS A 167 -1.98 -14.62 -7.36
CA LYS A 167 -2.50 -13.55 -6.49
C LYS A 167 -1.45 -13.03 -5.51
N ILE A 168 -0.64 -13.94 -4.94
CA ILE A 168 0.49 -13.56 -4.08
C ILE A 168 1.49 -12.71 -4.85
N ARG A 169 1.92 -13.16 -6.03
CA ARG A 169 2.87 -12.40 -6.89
C ARG A 169 2.34 -11.03 -7.25
N SER A 170 1.10 -10.95 -7.74
CA SER A 170 0.46 -9.66 -8.03
C SER A 170 0.37 -8.76 -6.81
N GLY A 171 0.13 -9.32 -5.62
CA GLY A 171 0.15 -8.58 -4.37
C GLY A 171 1.53 -8.02 -4.04
N CYS A 172 2.60 -8.79 -4.26
CA CYS A 172 3.98 -8.30 -4.10
C CYS A 172 4.31 -7.17 -5.08
N ASP A 173 3.94 -7.32 -6.34
CA ASP A 173 4.14 -6.28 -7.37
C ASP A 173 3.41 -4.98 -7.01
N ASP A 174 2.20 -5.09 -6.47
CA ASP A 174 1.41 -3.96 -5.99
C ASP A 174 2.05 -3.28 -4.77
N VAL A 175 2.63 -4.05 -3.84
CA VAL A 175 3.38 -3.51 -2.69
C VAL A 175 4.61 -2.76 -3.18
N ALA A 176 5.43 -3.37 -4.04
CA ALA A 176 6.62 -2.76 -4.60
C ALA A 176 6.28 -1.45 -5.34
N SER A 177 5.27 -1.48 -6.21
CA SER A 177 4.80 -0.31 -6.94
C SER A 177 4.29 0.81 -6.04
N ARG A 178 3.75 0.50 -4.85
CA ARG A 178 3.30 1.49 -3.88
C ARG A 178 4.44 2.06 -3.06
N ILE A 179 5.41 1.22 -2.70
CA ILE A 179 6.65 1.66 -2.06
C ILE A 179 7.39 2.65 -2.96
N ASP A 180 7.59 2.32 -4.23
CA ASP A 180 8.29 3.17 -5.20
C ASP A 180 7.61 4.55 -5.40
N ARG A 181 6.29 4.63 -5.14
CA ARG A 181 5.53 5.88 -5.19
C ARG A 181 5.56 6.65 -3.86
N ALA A 182 5.75 5.94 -2.75
CA ALA A 182 5.72 6.50 -1.42
C ALA A 182 7.05 7.14 -1.04
N THR A 183 8.17 6.50 -1.42
CA THR A 183 9.51 6.95 -1.06
C THR A 183 10.52 6.64 -2.17
N SER A 184 11.52 7.51 -2.32
CA SER A 184 12.72 7.26 -3.11
C SER A 184 13.92 6.86 -2.25
N GLU A 185 13.78 6.91 -0.93
CA GLU A 185 14.83 6.58 0.03
C GLU A 185 14.87 5.07 0.29
N PRO A 186 16.07 4.48 0.51
CA PRO A 186 16.17 3.07 0.91
C PRO A 186 15.40 2.79 2.20
N ILE A 187 14.55 1.75 2.18
CA ILE A 187 13.77 1.33 3.35
C ILE A 187 14.67 0.74 4.43
N ASP A 188 14.58 1.26 5.66
CA ASP A 188 15.30 0.71 6.82
C ASP A 188 14.49 -0.39 7.53
N GLU A 189 13.15 -0.29 7.50
CA GLU A 189 12.26 -1.22 8.19
C GLU A 189 10.98 -1.48 7.39
N LEU A 190 10.70 -2.76 7.08
CA LEU A 190 9.47 -3.19 6.42
C LEU A 190 8.65 -4.05 7.38
N ILE A 191 7.48 -3.57 7.77
CA ILE A 191 6.51 -4.26 8.62
C ILE A 191 5.40 -4.81 7.71
N LEU A 192 5.15 -6.11 7.76
CA LEU A 192 4.11 -6.76 6.97
C LEU A 192 2.95 -7.20 7.86
N ASP A 193 1.79 -6.55 7.70
CA ASP A 193 0.55 -6.95 8.37
C ASP A 193 -0.26 -7.84 7.43
N VAL A 194 -0.29 -9.16 7.68
CA VAL A 194 -0.90 -10.12 6.76
C VAL A 194 -2.21 -10.68 7.31
N PHE A 195 -3.28 -10.50 6.55
CA PHE A 195 -4.63 -10.98 6.87
C PHE A 195 -5.11 -11.95 5.79
N GLY A 196 -5.85 -12.98 6.19
CA GLY A 196 -6.49 -13.86 5.23
C GLY A 196 -7.72 -14.59 5.75
N PHE A 197 -8.64 -14.93 4.85
CA PHE A 197 -9.87 -15.67 5.17
C PHE A 197 -10.05 -16.91 4.29
N SER A 198 -10.44 -18.05 4.91
CA SER A 198 -10.65 -19.32 4.21
C SER A 198 -9.42 -19.71 3.36
N ARG A 199 -9.56 -19.89 2.04
CA ARG A 199 -8.43 -20.11 1.12
C ARG A 199 -7.43 -18.94 1.08
N GLY A 200 -7.90 -17.71 1.30
CA GLY A 200 -7.03 -16.55 1.50
C GLY A 200 -6.15 -16.67 2.74
N ALA A 201 -6.58 -17.38 3.79
CA ALA A 201 -5.73 -17.66 4.96
C ALA A 201 -4.59 -18.64 4.63
N ALA A 202 -4.84 -19.62 3.77
CA ALA A 202 -3.79 -20.49 3.26
C ALA A 202 -2.77 -19.70 2.41
N ALA A 203 -3.27 -18.77 1.57
CA ALA A 203 -2.43 -17.84 0.81
C ALA A 203 -1.57 -16.95 1.72
N ALA A 204 -2.17 -16.35 2.75
CA ALA A 204 -1.48 -15.53 3.74
C ALA A 204 -0.33 -16.30 4.43
N ARG A 205 -0.60 -17.53 4.88
CA ARG A 205 0.42 -18.38 5.51
C ARG A 205 1.55 -18.73 4.55
N HIS A 206 1.21 -19.07 3.31
CA HIS A 206 2.22 -19.37 2.29
C HIS A 206 3.07 -18.13 1.97
N PHE A 207 2.45 -16.96 1.81
CA PHE A 207 3.14 -15.70 1.60
C PHE A 207 4.15 -15.39 2.72
N VAL A 208 3.74 -15.51 3.99
CA VAL A 208 4.64 -15.26 5.13
C VAL A 208 5.84 -16.22 5.12
N ASN A 209 5.61 -17.49 4.79
CA ASN A 209 6.71 -18.46 4.67
C ASN A 209 7.68 -18.10 3.54
N GLU A 210 7.19 -17.72 2.37
CA GLU A 210 8.05 -17.32 1.24
C GLU A 210 8.86 -16.06 1.56
N VAL A 211 8.26 -15.09 2.26
CA VAL A 211 8.98 -13.89 2.72
C VAL A 211 10.10 -14.28 3.70
N TRP A 212 9.81 -15.19 4.64
CA TRP A 212 10.79 -15.67 5.60
C TRP A 212 11.95 -16.40 4.93
N ASP A 213 11.65 -17.30 3.99
CA ASP A 213 12.66 -18.08 3.25
C ASP A 213 13.51 -17.20 2.34
N GLY A 214 12.92 -16.14 1.74
CA GLY A 214 13.64 -15.14 0.95
C GLY A 214 14.58 -14.26 1.78
N ALA A 215 14.16 -13.86 3.00
CA ALA A 215 14.99 -13.07 3.91
C ALA A 215 16.17 -13.87 4.50
N GLY A 216 16.06 -15.19 4.56
CA GLY A 216 17.11 -16.11 5.04
C GLY A 216 18.17 -16.49 4.01
N GLY A 217 18.05 -16.05 2.75
CA GLY A 217 18.96 -16.47 1.66
C GLY A 217 18.83 -17.97 1.38
N GLY A 218 17.78 -18.38 0.68
CA GLY A 218 17.44 -19.80 0.57
C GLY A 218 16.67 -20.25 -0.67
N ARG A 219 16.91 -19.66 -1.85
CA ARG A 219 16.97 -20.34 -3.16
C ARG A 219 17.29 -19.38 -4.30
#